data_AF-A0A239A179-F1
#
_entry.id   AF-A0A239A179-F1
#
_cell.length_a   1.000
_cell.length_b   1.000
_cell.length_c   1.000
_cell.angle_alpha   90.00
_cell.angle_beta   90.00
_cell.angle_gamma   90.00
#
_symmetry.space_group_name_H-M   'P 1'
#
loop_
_entity.id
_entity.type
_entity.pdbx_description
1 polymer ?
#
loop_
_entity_poly.entity_id
_entity_poly.type
_entity_poly.pdbx_seq_one_letter_code
_entity_poly.pdbx_strand_id
1 'polypeptide(L)'
;MKKFALSMIVVLASTAFAFAAAKTGDITVDSQVGRVTNVASGQNVEAKTNVHSVDVKDGAKTGDITIKGKAGTVTNVGSGHNVKAETNVGSVKVGGK
;
A
#
# COMPACT_ATOMS: atom_id res chain seq x y z
N MET A 1 -45.75 -20.74 -21.31
CA MET A 1 -45.33 -19.34 -21.05
C MET A 1 -44.95 -19.08 -19.58
N LYS A 2 -45.74 -19.51 -18.58
CA LYS A 2 -45.44 -19.24 -17.15
C LYS A 2 -44.10 -19.82 -16.63
N LYS A 3 -43.68 -21.00 -17.14
CA LYS A 3 -42.42 -21.66 -16.72
C LYS A 3 -41.15 -20.99 -17.27
N PHE A 4 -41.27 -20.28 -18.40
CA PHE A 4 -40.15 -19.61 -19.08
C PHE A 4 -39.87 -18.22 -18.47
N ALA A 5 -40.93 -17.53 -18.03
CA ALA A 5 -40.80 -16.28 -17.29
C ALA A 5 -40.15 -16.50 -15.90
N LEU A 6 -40.49 -17.60 -15.23
CA LEU A 6 -39.96 -17.92 -13.91
C LEU A 6 -38.47 -18.27 -13.93
N SER A 7 -38.00 -19.00 -14.96
CA SER A 7 -36.57 -19.31 -15.10
C SER A 7 -35.73 -18.08 -15.42
N MET A 8 -36.26 -17.14 -16.19
CA MET A 8 -35.57 -15.90 -16.54
C MET A 8 -35.44 -14.95 -15.34
N ILE A 9 -36.45 -14.92 -14.45
CA ILE A 9 -36.39 -14.16 -13.19
C ILE A 9 -35.37 -14.76 -12.21
N VAL A 10 -35.27 -16.10 -12.13
CA VAL A 10 -34.28 -16.77 -11.27
C VAL A 10 -32.85 -16.53 -11.78
N VAL A 11 -32.63 -16.53 -13.09
CA VAL A 11 -31.33 -16.21 -13.69
C VAL A 11 -30.94 -14.74 -13.46
N LEU A 12 -31.87 -13.79 -13.66
CA LEU A 12 -31.60 -12.37 -13.35
C LEU A 12 -31.42 -12.09 -11.85
N ALA A 13 -32.11 -12.83 -10.96
CA ALA A 13 -31.91 -12.70 -9.52
C ALA A 13 -30.55 -13.28 -9.11
N SER A 14 -30.12 -14.40 -9.71
CA SER A 14 -28.86 -15.05 -9.38
C SER A 14 -27.62 -14.24 -9.80
N THR A 15 -27.74 -13.38 -10.81
CA THR A 15 -26.66 -12.46 -11.22
C THR A 15 -26.62 -11.17 -10.38
N ALA A 16 -27.70 -10.83 -9.66
CA ALA A 16 -27.74 -9.65 -8.78
C ALA A 16 -27.07 -9.87 -7.42
N PHE A 17 -26.95 -11.12 -6.95
CA PHE A 17 -26.34 -11.45 -5.66
C PHE A 17 -24.83 -11.68 -5.72
N ALA A 18 -24.20 -11.62 -6.89
CA ALA A 18 -22.76 -11.86 -7.05
C ALA A 18 -21.89 -10.60 -6.94
N PHE A 19 -22.47 -9.41 -6.70
CA PHE A 19 -21.70 -8.25 -6.25
C PHE A 19 -21.61 -8.24 -4.72
N ALA A 20 -20.94 -9.24 -4.17
CA ALA A 20 -20.33 -9.10 -2.86
C ALA A 20 -19.29 -7.97 -2.99
N ALA A 21 -19.70 -6.74 -2.64
CA ALA A 21 -18.81 -5.61 -2.55
C ALA A 21 -17.60 -6.05 -1.72
N ALA A 22 -16.43 -6.16 -2.35
CA ALA A 22 -15.20 -6.53 -1.68
C ALA A 22 -15.05 -5.61 -0.47
N LYS A 23 -15.18 -6.18 0.74
CA LYS A 23 -15.18 -5.40 1.97
C LYS A 23 -13.81 -4.74 2.06
N THR A 24 -13.83 -3.43 1.90
CA THR A 24 -12.66 -2.59 1.95
C THR A 24 -12.25 -2.52 3.41
N GLY A 25 -11.17 -3.23 3.76
CA GLY A 25 -10.69 -3.36 5.15
C GLY A 25 -9.73 -2.24 5.52
N ASP A 26 -9.71 -1.87 6.80
CA ASP A 26 -8.73 -0.93 7.36
C ASP A 26 -7.35 -1.58 7.44
N ILE A 27 -6.30 -0.79 7.25
CA ILE A 27 -4.91 -1.22 7.38
C ILE A 27 -4.33 -0.58 8.62
N THR A 28 -3.90 -1.39 9.58
CA THR A 28 -3.13 -0.93 10.75
C THR A 28 -1.73 -1.53 10.72
N VAL A 29 -0.71 -0.68 10.71
CA VAL A 29 0.69 -1.05 10.86
C VAL A 29 1.17 -0.60 12.23
N ASP A 30 1.49 -1.54 13.11
CA ASP A 30 2.14 -1.28 14.40
C ASP A 30 3.52 -1.96 14.37
N SER A 31 4.58 -1.16 14.42
CA SER A 31 5.94 -1.67 14.23
C SER A 31 7.00 -0.81 14.90
N GLN A 32 8.02 -1.46 15.45
CA GLN A 32 9.15 -0.82 16.11
C GLN A 32 10.46 -1.24 15.44
N VAL A 33 11.21 -0.26 14.96
CA VAL A 33 12.54 -0.45 14.36
C VAL A 33 13.57 0.29 15.18
N GLY A 34 14.60 -0.42 15.67
CA GLY A 34 15.64 0.17 16.50
C GLY A 34 16.59 1.09 15.73
N ARG A 35 17.16 0.62 14.61
CA ARG A 35 18.09 1.38 13.79
C ARG A 35 17.81 1.18 12.31
N VAL A 36 17.83 2.27 11.55
CA VAL A 36 17.76 2.32 10.10
C VAL A 36 19.05 2.96 9.59
N THR A 37 19.75 2.32 8.66
CA THR A 37 20.95 2.87 8.06
C THR A 37 20.84 2.73 6.55
N ASN A 38 20.72 3.85 5.84
CA ASN A 38 20.67 3.92 4.40
C ASN A 38 21.95 4.60 3.90
N VAL A 39 22.68 3.93 3.00
CA VAL A 39 23.96 4.42 2.49
C VAL A 39 23.93 4.38 0.98
N ALA A 40 24.12 5.53 0.34
CA ALA A 40 24.38 5.67 -1.07
C ALA A 40 25.83 6.17 -1.24
N SER A 41 26.65 5.42 -1.97
CA SER A 41 28.06 5.80 -2.21
C SER A 41 28.45 5.51 -3.65
N GLY A 42 28.98 6.50 -4.37
CA GLY A 42 29.43 6.35 -5.76
C GLY A 42 29.13 7.55 -6.64
N GLN A 43 28.95 7.31 -7.93
CA GLN A 43 28.51 8.34 -8.90
C GLN A 43 27.13 7.96 -9.45
N ASN A 44 26.19 8.90 -9.47
CA ASN A 44 24.82 8.69 -9.97
C ASN A 44 24.08 7.55 -9.22
N VAL A 45 24.13 7.54 -7.88
CA VAL A 45 23.52 6.49 -7.06
C VAL A 45 22.30 7.04 -6.32
N GLU A 46 21.19 6.30 -6.38
CA GLU A 46 20.03 6.54 -5.53
C GLU A 46 19.79 5.36 -4.59
N ALA A 47 19.70 5.62 -3.28
CA ALA A 47 19.29 4.64 -2.28
C ALA A 47 18.05 5.13 -1.55
N LYS A 48 16.99 4.32 -1.55
CA LYS A 48 15.73 4.64 -0.90
C LYS A 48 15.35 3.54 0.08
N THR A 49 15.10 3.93 1.33
CA THR A 49 14.57 3.05 2.37
C THR A 49 13.21 3.58 2.82
N ASN A 50 12.20 2.71 2.89
CA ASN A 50 10.92 3.04 3.50
C ASN A 50 10.71 2.15 4.72
N VAL A 51 10.31 2.74 5.83
CA VAL A 51 10.07 2.06 7.11
C VAL A 51 8.68 2.43 7.56
N HIS A 52 7.92 1.45 8.06
CA HIS A 52 6.53 1.65 8.49
C HIS A 52 5.71 2.27 7.35
N SER A 53 5.74 1.69 6.15
CA SER A 53 5.09 2.26 4.97
C SER A 53 4.06 1.35 4.34
N VAL A 54 2.97 1.94 3.85
CA VAL A 54 1.91 1.26 3.10
C VAL A 54 1.87 1.82 1.68
N ASP A 55 1.85 0.94 0.68
CA ASP A 55 1.64 1.30 -0.73
C ASP A 55 0.30 0.74 -1.21
N VAL A 56 -0.60 1.64 -1.58
CA VAL A 56 -1.94 1.35 -2.09
C VAL A 56 -1.91 1.51 -3.61
N LYS A 57 -1.95 0.37 -4.30
CA LYS A 57 -1.94 0.30 -5.77
C LYS A 57 -3.16 1.03 -6.37
N ASP A 58 -3.00 1.51 -7.60
CA ASP A 58 -4.08 2.15 -8.33
C ASP A 58 -5.28 1.20 -8.51
N GLY A 59 -6.49 1.72 -8.33
CA GLY A 59 -7.74 0.94 -8.30
C GLY A 59 -7.96 0.08 -7.05
N ALA A 60 -7.00 -0.01 -6.12
CA ALA A 60 -7.21 -0.71 -4.85
C ALA A 60 -8.14 0.09 -3.93
N LYS A 61 -9.03 -0.63 -3.24
CA LYS A 61 -9.91 -0.06 -2.21
C LYS A 61 -9.38 -0.49 -0.86
N THR A 62 -9.04 0.48 -0.02
CA THR A 62 -8.65 0.28 1.38
C THR A 62 -9.46 1.22 2.26
N GLY A 63 -9.75 0.79 3.49
CA GLY A 63 -10.39 1.61 4.50
C GLY A 63 -9.39 2.59 5.10
N ASP A 64 -9.54 2.91 6.37
CA ASP A 64 -8.60 3.78 7.07
C ASP A 64 -7.21 3.14 7.13
N ILE A 65 -6.17 3.95 6.92
CA ILE A 65 -4.78 3.52 7.03
C ILE A 65 -4.16 4.19 8.26
N THR A 66 -3.90 3.40 9.29
CA THR A 66 -3.25 3.85 10.52
C THR A 66 -1.84 3.27 10.59
N ILE A 67 -0.84 4.12 10.68
CA ILE A 67 0.55 3.72 10.87
C ILE A 67 1.02 4.21 12.24
N LYS A 68 1.29 3.28 13.14
CA LYS A 68 1.92 3.49 14.46
C LYS A 68 3.32 2.89 14.44
N GLY A 69 4.24 3.61 13.83
CA GLY A 69 5.62 3.21 13.70
C GLY A 69 6.53 3.95 14.67
N LYS A 70 7.39 3.25 15.42
CA LYS A 70 8.50 3.87 16.15
C LYS A 70 9.82 3.51 15.47
N ALA A 71 10.60 4.52 15.08
CA ALA A 71 11.99 4.34 14.65
C ALA A 71 12.91 4.93 15.71
N GLY A 72 13.94 4.19 16.12
CA GLY A 72 14.94 4.67 17.09
C GLY A 72 15.93 5.63 16.42
N THR A 73 16.98 5.08 15.83
CA THR A 73 18.01 5.86 15.12
C THR A 73 17.84 5.69 13.62
N VAL A 74 17.80 6.80 12.87
CA VAL A 74 17.81 6.79 11.40
C VAL A 74 19.07 7.51 10.94
N THR A 75 19.93 6.78 10.23
CA THR A 75 21.18 7.29 9.64
C THR A 75 21.07 7.19 8.13
N ASN A 76 21.27 8.31 7.45
CA ASN A 76 21.20 8.39 6.01
C ASN A 76 22.49 9.04 5.51
N VAL A 77 23.25 8.31 4.70
CA VAL A 77 24.58 8.72 4.25
C VAL A 77 24.59 8.72 2.72
N GLY A 78 24.90 9.88 2.13
CA GLY A 78 25.18 10.02 0.70
C GLY A 78 26.63 10.46 0.52
N SER A 79 27.39 9.76 -0.32
CA SER A 79 28.80 10.08 -0.59
C SER A 79 29.15 9.93 -2.07
N GLY A 80 29.66 10.98 -2.70
CA GLY A 80 30.09 11.00 -4.10
C GLY A 80 29.33 12.01 -4.97
N HIS A 81 29.35 11.83 -6.29
CA HIS A 81 28.79 12.80 -7.24
C HIS A 81 27.39 12.39 -7.69
N ASN A 82 26.43 13.33 -7.66
CA ASN A 82 25.03 13.08 -8.00
C ASN A 82 24.45 11.87 -7.22
N VAL A 83 24.58 11.91 -5.89
CA VAL A 83 24.14 10.84 -4.99
C VAL A 83 22.90 11.28 -4.22
N LYS A 84 21.90 10.40 -4.15
CA LYS A 84 20.65 10.59 -3.44
C LYS A 84 20.44 9.47 -2.45
N ALA A 85 20.29 9.80 -1.17
CA ALA A 85 19.90 8.85 -0.14
C ALA A 85 18.60 9.36 0.50
N GLU A 86 17.55 8.56 0.50
CA GLU A 86 16.25 8.88 1.10
C GLU A 86 15.84 7.80 2.10
N THR A 87 15.41 8.21 3.29
CA THR A 87 14.71 7.32 4.22
C THR A 87 13.37 7.92 4.60
N ASN A 88 12.28 7.20 4.30
CA ASN A 88 10.94 7.58 4.73
C ASN A 88 10.54 6.72 5.92
N VAL A 89 10.02 7.33 6.98
CA VAL A 89 9.50 6.64 8.16
C VAL A 89 8.04 7.04 8.34
N GLY A 90 7.12 6.08 8.26
CA GLY A 90 5.70 6.35 8.39
C GLY A 90 5.11 6.98 7.13
N SER A 91 5.13 6.27 5.99
CA SER A 91 4.59 6.79 4.73
C SER A 91 3.41 5.98 4.19
N VAL A 92 2.42 6.68 3.65
CA VAL A 92 1.34 6.07 2.86
C VAL A 92 1.47 6.60 1.44
N LYS A 93 1.63 5.70 0.47
CA LYS A 93 1.55 6.04 -0.96
C LYS A 93 0.22 5.53 -1.49
N VAL A 94 -0.58 6.42 -2.10
CA VAL A 94 -1.84 6.05 -2.75
C VAL A 94 -1.80 6.49 -4.20
N GLY A 95 -2.03 5.56 -5.13
CA GLY A 95 -2.18 5.88 -6.55
C GLY A 95 -0.87 6.39 -7.18
N GLY A 96 0.12 5.51 -7.30
CA GLY A 96 1.25 5.77 -8.18
C GLY A 96 0.87 5.49 -9.63
N LYS A 97 0.96 6.51 -10.50
CA LYS A 97 1.23 6.29 -11.93
C LYS A 97 2.63 5.72 -12.12
#